data_AF-I1KZ45-F1
#
_entry.id   AF-I1KZ45-F1
#
_cell.length_a   1.000
_cell.length_b   1.000
_cell.length_c   1.000
_cell.angle_alpha   90.00
_cell.angle_beta   90.00
_cell.angle_gamma   90.00
#
_symmetry.space_group_name_H-M   'P 1'
#
loop_
_entity.id
_entity.type
_entity.pdbx_description
1 polymer ?
#
loop_
_entity_poly.entity_id
_entity_poly.type
_entity_poly.pdbx_seq_one_letter_code
_entity_poly.pdbx_strand_id
1 'polypeptide(L)'
;METQDKISALPDEVLGHILSFLSTQEAISTSLVSKRWQPLWLSIPILDLDDITFIQNGKSYSSFFNFAFGSLLARNVQQPLKLARLRFNSCGYDNNFPYSHFKIWVNAVIQRGLEHLQIEMPRPFELPNIILNCKTLVVLKLYRFRVNALGLVHLPALKTLHLDNFTMLETWHLAKVLHECPILEDLRANNMFFYNKSDVVEFQIMPKLVKAEIKVNFRFEIPLKVASNVEYLRFFIKPDTECFPVFHNLIHLEVSFWFVVRWNLVFEMIKHCPKLQTFVLFLPLESFPPMVWTFPQIVPECISSKLRRCTIMNYKGKKYELQFAKYILQNSRALQSMTIHNKRVRNTYFANPQDKIRILQELAMCPKSSTTCKILFKS
;
A
#
# COMPACT_ATOMS: atom_id res chain seq x y z
N MET A 1 -13.16 46.55 -20.22
CA MET A 1 -13.27 45.20 -20.79
C MET A 1 -13.95 44.33 -19.75
N GLU A 2 -15.23 44.01 -19.93
CA GLU A 2 -15.87 42.98 -19.13
C GLU A 2 -15.13 41.66 -19.40
N THR A 3 -14.41 41.15 -18.40
CA THR A 3 -13.89 39.78 -18.44
C THR A 3 -15.10 38.86 -18.46
N GLN A 4 -15.49 38.41 -19.65
CA GLN A 4 -16.57 37.45 -19.83
C GLN A 4 -16.32 36.26 -18.89
N ASP A 5 -17.24 36.01 -17.97
CA ASP A 5 -17.14 34.91 -17.02
C ASP A 5 -17.22 33.58 -17.79
N LYS A 6 -16.04 33.03 -18.08
CA LYS A 6 -15.90 31.80 -18.86
C LYS A 6 -16.46 30.59 -18.14
N ILE A 7 -16.54 30.62 -16.80
CA ILE A 7 -17.00 29.47 -16.00
C ILE A 7 -18.53 29.38 -16.07
N SER A 8 -19.25 30.51 -15.96
CA SER A 8 -20.71 30.49 -16.11
C SER A 8 -21.19 30.16 -17.53
N ALA A 9 -20.32 30.24 -18.54
CA ALA A 9 -20.63 29.80 -19.90
C ALA A 9 -20.52 28.27 -20.12
N LEU A 10 -19.93 27.51 -19.19
CA LEU A 10 -19.75 26.06 -19.35
C LEU A 10 -21.07 25.29 -19.18
N PRO A 11 -21.30 24.18 -19.90
CA PRO A 11 -22.43 23.27 -19.66
C PRO A 11 -22.40 22.62 -18.27
N ASP A 12 -23.56 22.24 -17.75
CA ASP A 12 -23.70 21.63 -16.42
C ASP A 12 -22.93 20.30 -16.29
N GLU A 13 -22.78 19.55 -17.38
CA GLU A 13 -22.00 18.32 -17.43
C GLU A 13 -20.51 18.59 -17.18
N VAL A 14 -19.98 19.69 -17.72
CA VAL A 14 -18.59 20.11 -17.53
C VAL A 14 -18.39 20.62 -16.11
N LEU A 15 -19.33 21.41 -15.60
CA LEU A 15 -19.32 21.88 -14.20
C LEU A 15 -19.35 20.70 -13.22
N GLY A 16 -20.23 19.71 -13.45
CA GLY A 16 -20.29 18.48 -12.66
C GLY A 16 -19.00 17.67 -12.72
N HIS A 17 -18.35 17.60 -13.89
CA HIS A 17 -17.04 16.97 -14.03
C HIS A 17 -15.94 17.72 -13.25
N ILE A 18 -15.93 19.06 -13.27
CA ILE A 18 -15.00 19.86 -12.45
C ILE A 18 -15.19 19.55 -10.96
N LEU A 19 -16.43 19.57 -10.47
CA LEU A 19 -16.72 19.26 -9.07
C LEU A 19 -16.33 17.82 -8.68
N SER A 20 -16.27 16.88 -9.64
CA SER A 20 -15.86 15.49 -9.38
C SER A 20 -14.37 15.35 -9.00
N PHE A 21 -13.55 16.36 -9.26
CA PHE A 21 -12.16 16.43 -8.80
C PHE A 21 -11.99 17.05 -7.41
N LEU A 22 -13.05 17.64 -6.86
CA LEU A 22 -13.05 18.29 -5.56
C LEU A 22 -13.46 17.32 -4.45
N SER A 23 -13.07 17.63 -3.21
CA SER A 23 -13.68 17.00 -2.04
C SER A 23 -15.16 17.36 -1.93
N THR A 24 -15.94 16.58 -1.17
CA THR A 24 -17.37 16.88 -0.95
C THR A 24 -17.54 18.26 -0.28
N GLN A 25 -16.63 18.62 0.62
CA GLN A 25 -16.65 19.91 1.30
C GLN A 25 -16.44 21.07 0.32
N GLU A 26 -15.44 20.96 -0.55
CA GLU A 26 -15.17 21.97 -1.57
C GLU A 26 -16.32 22.04 -2.58
N ALA A 27 -16.83 20.90 -3.04
CA ALA A 27 -17.95 20.84 -3.97
C ALA A 27 -19.21 21.52 -3.39
N ILE A 28 -19.53 21.28 -2.12
CA ILE A 28 -20.62 21.98 -1.43
C ILE A 28 -20.32 23.48 -1.33
N SER A 29 -19.07 23.88 -1.01
CA SER A 29 -18.70 25.30 -0.88
C SER A 29 -18.91 26.11 -2.15
N THR A 30 -18.86 25.47 -3.34
CA THR A 30 -19.15 26.14 -4.62
C THR A 30 -20.57 26.69 -4.70
N SER A 31 -21.52 26.17 -3.92
CA SER A 31 -22.88 26.72 -3.84
C SER A 31 -22.93 28.12 -3.23
N LEU A 32 -21.87 28.55 -2.53
CA LEU A 32 -21.73 29.91 -2.01
C LEU A 32 -21.34 30.91 -3.11
N VAL A 33 -20.73 30.42 -4.19
CA VAL A 33 -20.27 31.26 -5.32
C VAL A 33 -21.41 31.50 -6.30
N SER A 34 -22.23 30.48 -6.58
CA SER A 34 -23.42 30.63 -7.42
C SER A 34 -24.47 29.56 -7.13
N LYS A 35 -25.74 29.97 -7.18
CA LYS A 35 -26.90 29.07 -7.02
C LYS A 35 -26.91 27.93 -8.04
N ARG A 36 -26.27 28.11 -9.21
CA ARG A 36 -26.17 27.08 -10.26
C ARG A 36 -25.42 25.83 -9.79
N TRP A 37 -24.46 25.97 -8.88
CA TRP A 37 -23.69 24.85 -8.37
C TRP A 37 -24.43 24.01 -7.31
N GLN A 38 -25.45 24.59 -6.66
CA GLN A 38 -26.19 23.93 -5.59
C GLN A 38 -26.84 22.59 -6.00
N PRO A 39 -27.54 22.46 -7.14
CA PRO A 39 -28.03 21.16 -7.60
C PRO A 39 -26.91 20.26 -8.13
N LEU A 40 -25.83 20.84 -8.69
CA LEU A 40 -24.78 20.07 -9.36
C LEU A 40 -23.96 19.22 -8.38
N TRP A 41 -23.62 19.74 -7.20
CA TRP A 41 -22.86 18.93 -6.24
C TRP A 41 -23.66 17.70 -5.77
N LEU A 42 -24.99 17.83 -5.68
CA LEU A 42 -25.91 16.74 -5.34
C LEU A 42 -25.91 15.65 -6.41
N SER A 43 -25.73 15.98 -7.70
CA SER A 43 -25.75 15.00 -8.80
C SER A 43 -24.44 14.22 -9.01
N ILE A 44 -23.32 14.61 -8.39
CA ILE A 44 -22.03 13.95 -8.58
C ILE A 44 -22.01 12.57 -7.90
N PRO A 45 -21.55 11.50 -8.57
CA PRO A 45 -21.50 10.15 -8.01
C PRO A 45 -20.28 9.90 -7.09
N ILE A 46 -19.77 10.96 -6.44
CA ILE A 46 -18.55 10.92 -5.62
C ILE A 46 -18.83 11.50 -4.24
N LEU A 47 -18.38 10.78 -3.23
CA LEU A 47 -18.36 11.21 -1.85
C LEU A 47 -16.92 11.10 -1.34
N ASP A 48 -16.23 12.23 -1.24
CA ASP A 48 -14.88 12.32 -0.68
C ASP A 48 -14.88 13.19 0.58
N LEU A 49 -14.62 12.57 1.72
CA LEU A 49 -14.75 13.15 3.06
C LEU A 49 -13.46 12.89 3.85
N ASP A 50 -12.86 13.95 4.39
CA ASP A 50 -11.62 13.93 5.15
C ASP A 50 -11.76 14.78 6.42
N ASP A 51 -11.55 14.19 7.59
CA ASP A 51 -11.67 14.90 8.85
C ASP A 51 -10.52 15.87 9.12
N ILE A 52 -9.34 15.67 8.50
CA ILE A 52 -8.16 16.49 8.75
C ILE A 52 -8.42 17.92 8.32
N THR A 53 -8.91 18.12 7.09
CA THR A 53 -9.22 19.46 6.55
C THR A 53 -10.35 20.12 7.34
N PHE A 54 -11.31 19.33 7.82
CA PHE A 54 -12.43 19.82 8.61
C PHE A 54 -11.97 20.32 9.99
N ILE A 55 -11.12 19.56 10.67
CA ILE A 55 -10.62 19.87 12.02
C ILE A 55 -9.56 20.97 12.00
N GLN A 56 -8.70 21.02 10.98
CA GLN A 56 -7.76 22.13 10.79
C GLN A 56 -8.45 23.49 10.66
N ASN A 57 -9.70 23.51 10.19
CA ASN A 57 -10.55 24.70 10.11
C ASN A 57 -11.30 25.01 11.44
N GLY A 58 -10.86 24.44 12.56
CA GLY A 58 -11.41 24.71 13.90
C GLY A 58 -12.76 24.04 14.19
N LYS A 59 -13.20 23.10 13.34
CA LYS A 59 -14.45 22.37 13.57
C LYS A 59 -14.23 21.14 14.43
N SER A 60 -15.27 20.72 15.14
CA SER A 60 -15.22 19.52 15.98
C SER A 60 -15.40 18.23 15.16
N TYR A 61 -14.92 17.12 15.70
CA TYR A 61 -15.12 15.79 15.14
C TYR A 61 -16.62 15.45 14.99
N SER A 62 -17.44 15.77 16.00
CA SER A 62 -18.90 15.55 15.95
C SER A 62 -19.55 16.34 14.80
N SER A 63 -19.06 17.56 14.52
CA SER A 63 -19.52 18.35 13.38
C SER A 63 -19.12 17.72 12.04
N PHE A 64 -17.92 17.15 11.92
CA PHE A 64 -17.51 16.40 10.73
C PHE A 64 -18.39 15.15 10.54
N PHE A 65 -18.64 14.39 11.60
CA PHE A 65 -19.49 13.20 11.54
C PHE A 65 -20.90 13.58 11.06
N ASN A 66 -21.51 14.61 11.64
CA ASN A 66 -22.82 15.09 11.21
C ASN A 66 -22.80 15.58 9.75
N PHE A 67 -21.73 16.24 9.31
CA PHE A 67 -21.55 16.67 7.93
C PHE A 67 -21.43 15.48 6.94
N ALA A 68 -20.63 14.47 7.27
CA ALA A 68 -20.45 13.26 6.47
C ALA A 68 -21.78 12.51 6.27
N PHE A 69 -22.62 12.48 7.30
CA PHE A 69 -23.93 11.83 7.25
C PHE A 69 -24.97 12.69 6.53
N GLY A 70 -25.03 13.98 6.88
CA GLY A 70 -25.91 14.94 6.23
C GLY A 70 -25.65 15.03 4.72
N SER A 71 -24.39 14.98 4.28
CA SER A 71 -24.05 15.01 2.85
C SER A 71 -24.51 13.77 2.09
N LEU A 72 -24.61 12.61 2.74
CA LEU A 72 -25.20 11.41 2.14
C LEU A 72 -26.73 11.52 2.10
N LEU A 73 -27.35 11.98 3.19
CA LEU A 73 -28.80 12.13 3.32
C LEU A 73 -29.39 13.23 2.42
N ALA A 74 -28.62 14.26 2.11
CA ALA A 74 -29.03 15.31 1.19
C ALA A 74 -29.18 14.82 -0.25
N ARG A 75 -28.54 13.70 -0.60
CA ARG A 75 -28.61 13.10 -1.94
C ARG A 75 -29.85 12.21 -2.08
N ASN A 76 -30.36 12.10 -3.29
CA ASN A 76 -31.43 11.15 -3.59
C ASN A 76 -30.94 9.71 -3.32
N VAL A 77 -31.74 8.93 -2.60
CA VAL A 77 -31.44 7.52 -2.25
C VAL A 77 -31.20 6.66 -3.50
N GLN A 78 -31.90 6.94 -4.61
CA GLN A 78 -31.80 6.18 -5.86
C GLN A 78 -30.65 6.60 -6.77
N GLN A 79 -30.01 7.74 -6.49
CA GLN A 79 -28.91 8.19 -7.32
C GLN A 79 -27.70 7.26 -7.12
N PRO A 80 -26.96 6.85 -8.17
CA PRO A 80 -25.80 5.99 -8.00
C PRO A 80 -24.64 6.73 -7.33
N LEU A 81 -23.86 6.00 -6.52
CA LEU A 81 -22.53 6.42 -6.07
C LEU A 81 -21.50 5.52 -6.73
N LYS A 82 -20.50 6.09 -7.39
CA LYS A 82 -19.38 5.34 -7.96
C LYS A 82 -18.21 5.24 -7.01
N LEU A 83 -17.93 6.31 -6.25
CA LEU A 83 -16.77 6.39 -5.38
C LEU A 83 -17.13 6.99 -4.01
N ALA A 84 -16.71 6.31 -2.95
CA ALA A 84 -16.82 6.77 -1.57
C ALA A 84 -15.47 6.65 -0.88
N ARG A 85 -14.91 7.77 -0.47
CA ARG A 85 -13.69 7.90 0.34
C ARG A 85 -14.04 8.57 1.65
N LEU A 86 -13.84 7.85 2.74
CA LEU A 86 -14.13 8.33 4.09
C LEU A 86 -12.90 8.17 4.98
N ARG A 87 -12.33 9.30 5.42
CA ARG A 87 -11.08 9.33 6.18
C ARG A 87 -11.32 9.95 7.55
N PHE A 88 -11.20 9.11 8.58
CA PHE A 88 -11.28 9.48 9.99
C PHE A 88 -9.87 9.34 10.61
N ASN A 89 -9.02 10.34 10.43
CA ASN A 89 -7.64 10.30 10.88
C ASN A 89 -7.41 11.03 12.21
N SER A 90 -8.28 11.97 12.55
CA SER A 90 -8.08 12.94 13.63
C SER A 90 -8.96 12.70 14.85
N CYS A 91 -9.84 11.69 14.84
CA CYS A 91 -10.57 11.30 16.04
C CYS A 91 -9.57 10.98 17.15
N GLY A 92 -9.63 11.74 18.25
CA GLY A 92 -8.90 11.41 19.46
C GLY A 92 -9.22 9.97 19.87
N TYR A 93 -8.27 9.31 20.54
CA TYR A 93 -8.40 7.94 21.05
C TYR A 93 -9.58 7.73 22.02
N ASP A 94 -10.40 8.76 22.23
CA ASP A 94 -11.58 8.69 23.06
C ASP A 94 -12.58 7.68 22.50
N ASN A 95 -13.27 6.97 23.39
CA ASN A 95 -14.04 5.79 23.04
C ASN A 95 -15.36 6.10 22.31
N ASN A 96 -15.68 7.37 22.07
CA ASN A 96 -16.98 7.88 21.65
C ASN A 96 -17.26 7.85 20.14
N PHE A 97 -16.56 7.03 19.34
CA PHE A 97 -16.87 6.91 17.91
C PHE A 97 -18.27 6.28 17.72
N PRO A 98 -19.23 6.96 17.07
CA PRO A 98 -20.61 6.47 16.91
C PRO A 98 -20.70 5.36 15.84
N TYR A 99 -20.15 4.18 16.17
CA TYR A 99 -19.99 3.06 15.23
C TYR A 99 -21.31 2.52 14.66
N SER A 100 -22.41 2.57 15.43
CA SER A 100 -23.74 2.18 14.95
C SER A 100 -24.18 3.02 13.76
N HIS A 101 -24.02 4.34 13.85
CA HIS A 101 -24.30 5.27 12.76
C HIS A 101 -23.37 5.01 11.58
N PHE A 102 -22.07 4.81 11.83
CA PHE A 102 -21.12 4.44 10.77
C PHE A 102 -21.57 3.20 9.98
N LYS A 103 -22.05 2.15 10.66
CA LYS A 103 -22.60 0.97 9.96
C LYS A 103 -23.79 1.31 9.05
N ILE A 104 -24.70 2.17 9.52
CA ILE A 104 -25.85 2.62 8.71
C ILE A 104 -25.37 3.36 7.46
N TRP A 105 -24.39 4.26 7.61
CA TRP A 105 -23.81 4.99 6.48
C TRP A 105 -23.15 4.04 5.48
N VAL A 106 -22.36 3.07 5.95
CA VAL A 106 -21.73 2.06 5.09
C VAL A 106 -22.77 1.28 4.32
N ASN A 107 -23.84 0.83 4.98
CA ASN A 107 -24.95 0.14 4.31
C ASN A 107 -25.56 1.00 3.20
N ALA A 108 -25.83 2.27 3.49
CA ALA A 108 -26.44 3.19 2.55
C ALA A 108 -25.54 3.48 1.33
N VAL A 109 -24.22 3.59 1.48
CA VAL A 109 -23.33 3.79 0.32
C VAL A 109 -23.15 2.52 -0.51
N ILE A 110 -23.07 1.34 0.12
CA ILE A 110 -22.92 0.05 -0.57
C ILE A 110 -24.14 -0.27 -1.45
N GLN A 111 -25.34 0.09 -0.99
CA GLN A 111 -26.59 -0.14 -1.75
C GLN A 111 -26.70 0.69 -3.03
N ARG A 112 -25.83 1.69 -3.24
CA ARG A 112 -25.89 2.63 -4.37
C ARG A 112 -25.02 2.23 -5.57
N GLY A 113 -24.60 0.97 -5.65
CA GLY A 113 -23.84 0.42 -6.78
C GLY A 113 -22.39 0.86 -6.84
N LEU A 114 -21.73 0.95 -5.67
CA LEU A 114 -20.39 1.49 -5.52
C LEU A 114 -19.32 0.68 -6.25
N GLU A 115 -18.42 1.35 -6.97
CA GLU A 115 -17.27 0.74 -7.65
C GLU A 115 -15.98 0.88 -6.85
N HIS A 116 -15.81 1.99 -6.12
CA HIS A 116 -14.62 2.28 -5.32
C HIS A 116 -14.99 2.68 -3.89
N LEU A 117 -14.56 1.88 -2.92
CA LEU A 117 -14.66 2.19 -1.50
C LEU A 117 -13.28 2.31 -0.87
N GLN A 118 -13.04 3.43 -0.19
CA GLN A 118 -11.90 3.59 0.71
C GLN A 118 -12.37 4.08 2.07
N ILE A 119 -12.01 3.37 3.13
CA ILE A 119 -12.32 3.78 4.50
C ILE A 119 -11.05 3.73 5.36
N GLU A 120 -10.73 4.85 5.98
CA GLU A 120 -9.66 4.95 6.97
C GLU A 120 -10.26 5.24 8.34
N MET A 121 -10.10 4.29 9.26
CA MET A 121 -10.61 4.40 10.62
C MET A 121 -9.54 4.97 11.56
N PRO A 122 -9.93 5.67 12.65
CA PRO A 122 -8.95 6.26 13.56
C PRO A 122 -8.26 5.20 14.42
N ARG A 123 -8.95 4.09 14.68
CA ARG A 123 -8.47 2.91 15.40
C ARG A 123 -9.16 1.67 14.85
N PRO A 124 -8.71 0.44 15.18
CA PRO A 124 -9.34 -0.77 14.66
C PRO A 124 -10.79 -0.91 15.13
N PHE A 125 -11.74 -0.91 14.19
CA PHE A 125 -13.16 -1.22 14.42
C PHE A 125 -13.56 -2.51 13.71
N GLU A 126 -14.66 -3.13 14.14
CA GLU A 126 -15.24 -4.26 13.41
C GLU A 126 -15.50 -3.87 11.94
N LEU A 127 -15.26 -4.80 11.02
CA LEU A 127 -15.56 -4.60 9.60
C LEU A 127 -17.06 -4.87 9.36
N PRO A 128 -17.81 -3.92 8.78
CA PRO A 128 -19.18 -4.20 8.35
C PRO A 128 -19.18 -5.27 7.24
N ASN A 129 -19.70 -6.46 7.54
CA ASN A 129 -19.70 -7.61 6.62
C ASN A 129 -20.37 -7.35 5.26
N ILE A 130 -21.28 -6.36 5.18
CA ILE A 130 -21.92 -5.96 3.91
C ILE A 130 -20.91 -5.54 2.84
N ILE A 131 -19.77 -4.98 3.25
CA ILE A 131 -18.70 -4.54 2.33
C ILE A 131 -18.16 -5.76 1.56
N LEU A 132 -18.04 -6.91 2.24
CA LEU A 132 -17.51 -8.15 1.68
C LEU A 132 -18.50 -8.91 0.77
N ASN A 133 -19.71 -8.39 0.58
CA ASN A 133 -20.74 -8.95 -0.32
C ASN A 133 -21.14 -7.98 -1.43
N CYS A 134 -20.38 -6.89 -1.62
CA CYS A 134 -20.71 -5.89 -2.63
C CYS A 134 -20.24 -6.35 -4.02
N LYS A 135 -21.21 -6.70 -4.87
CA LYS A 135 -20.96 -7.24 -6.22
C LYS A 135 -20.39 -6.23 -7.21
N THR A 136 -20.56 -4.93 -6.96
CA THR A 136 -20.14 -3.84 -7.85
C THR A 136 -18.75 -3.32 -7.52
N LEU A 137 -18.18 -3.65 -6.35
CA LEU A 137 -16.88 -3.12 -5.95
C LEU A 137 -15.76 -3.65 -6.85
N VAL A 138 -15.03 -2.72 -7.43
CA VAL A 138 -13.81 -2.93 -8.22
C VAL A 138 -12.58 -2.62 -7.39
N VAL A 139 -12.64 -1.59 -6.54
CA VAL A 139 -11.54 -1.17 -5.66
C VAL A 139 -12.02 -1.08 -4.22
N LEU A 140 -11.38 -1.84 -3.34
CA LEU A 140 -11.63 -1.82 -1.91
C LEU A 140 -10.33 -1.55 -1.14
N LYS A 141 -10.31 -0.43 -0.41
CA LYS A 141 -9.15 -0.02 0.40
C LYS A 141 -9.60 0.25 1.83
N LEU A 142 -9.08 -0.50 2.77
CA LEU A 142 -9.51 -0.44 4.15
C LEU A 142 -8.29 -0.28 5.04
N TYR A 143 -8.39 0.61 6.01
CA TYR A 143 -7.34 0.87 6.97
C TYR A 143 -7.91 0.81 8.40
N ARG A 144 -7.28 -0.03 9.24
CA ARG A 144 -7.62 -0.27 10.66
C ARG A 144 -9.01 -0.89 10.86
N PHE A 145 -9.15 -2.16 10.52
CA PHE A 145 -10.36 -2.95 10.81
C PHE A 145 -10.05 -4.27 11.55
N ARG A 146 -11.09 -4.83 12.18
CA ARG A 146 -11.10 -6.13 12.84
C ARG A 146 -12.11 -7.05 12.19
N VAL A 147 -11.73 -8.30 11.96
CA VAL A 147 -12.62 -9.35 11.43
C VAL A 147 -12.70 -10.47 12.46
N ASN A 148 -13.74 -10.42 13.28
CA ASN A 148 -13.99 -11.41 14.32
C ASN A 148 -14.69 -12.65 13.77
N ALA A 149 -15.64 -12.46 12.84
CA ALA A 149 -16.36 -13.52 12.17
C ALA A 149 -16.54 -13.17 10.69
N LEU A 150 -16.41 -14.15 9.81
CA LEU A 150 -16.75 -14.00 8.39
C LEU A 150 -18.09 -14.66 8.08
N GLY A 151 -19.01 -13.87 7.55
CA GLY A 151 -20.24 -14.37 6.93
C GLY A 151 -20.01 -14.89 5.50
N LEU A 152 -21.02 -14.71 4.65
CA LEU A 152 -20.90 -14.87 3.21
C LEU A 152 -19.97 -13.77 2.66
N VAL A 153 -18.99 -14.17 1.86
CA VAL A 153 -18.08 -13.26 1.14
C VAL A 153 -18.30 -13.52 -0.34
N HIS A 154 -18.49 -12.47 -1.13
CA HIS A 154 -18.67 -12.56 -2.57
C HIS A 154 -18.32 -11.21 -3.21
N LEU A 155 -17.14 -11.13 -3.84
CA LEU A 155 -16.57 -9.90 -4.42
C LEU A 155 -16.19 -10.12 -5.90
N PRO A 156 -17.16 -10.45 -6.77
CA PRO A 156 -16.89 -10.93 -8.13
C PRO A 156 -16.22 -9.91 -9.05
N ALA A 157 -16.44 -8.62 -8.82
CA ALA A 157 -15.89 -7.54 -9.65
C ALA A 157 -14.55 -6.96 -9.11
N LEU A 158 -14.05 -7.45 -7.97
CA LEU A 158 -12.96 -6.80 -7.26
C LEU A 158 -11.60 -7.04 -7.93
N LYS A 159 -10.95 -5.95 -8.33
CA LYS A 159 -9.61 -5.93 -8.93
C LYS A 159 -8.52 -5.44 -7.99
N THR A 160 -8.86 -4.58 -7.03
CA THR A 160 -7.89 -4.04 -6.06
C THR A 160 -8.40 -4.24 -4.64
N LEU A 161 -7.60 -4.91 -3.81
CA LEU A 161 -7.89 -5.18 -2.41
C LEU A 161 -6.71 -4.74 -1.55
N HIS A 162 -6.86 -3.63 -0.83
CA HIS A 162 -5.87 -3.15 0.12
C HIS A 162 -6.41 -3.24 1.55
N LEU A 163 -5.74 -4.05 2.37
CA LEU A 163 -6.03 -4.30 3.78
C LEU A 163 -4.81 -3.86 4.59
N ASP A 164 -4.92 -2.74 5.28
CA ASP A 164 -3.85 -2.19 6.09
C ASP A 164 -4.24 -2.12 7.58
N ASN A 165 -3.34 -2.57 8.46
CA ASN A 165 -3.56 -2.62 9.91
C ASN A 165 -4.80 -3.43 10.32
N PHE A 166 -4.96 -4.63 9.76
CA PHE A 166 -6.08 -5.52 10.07
C PHE A 166 -5.76 -6.47 11.21
N THR A 167 -6.77 -6.78 12.01
CA THR A 167 -6.74 -7.90 12.96
C THR A 167 -7.81 -8.91 12.59
N MET A 168 -7.46 -10.17 12.34
CA MET A 168 -8.41 -11.24 12.07
C MET A 168 -8.34 -12.29 13.17
N LEU A 169 -9.48 -12.90 13.53
CA LEU A 169 -9.49 -13.97 14.53
C LEU A 169 -8.65 -15.17 14.07
N GLU A 170 -8.87 -15.62 12.84
CA GLU A 170 -8.24 -16.81 12.26
C GLU A 170 -7.63 -16.51 10.89
N THR A 171 -6.60 -17.28 10.51
CA THR A 171 -5.85 -17.08 9.26
C THR A 171 -6.63 -17.48 8.03
N TRP A 172 -7.54 -18.45 8.14
CA TRP A 172 -8.42 -18.86 7.03
C TRP A 172 -9.37 -17.74 6.59
N HIS A 173 -9.65 -16.76 7.46
CA HIS A 173 -10.45 -15.62 7.07
C HIS A 173 -9.84 -14.86 5.89
N LEU A 174 -8.52 -14.67 5.88
CA LEU A 174 -7.85 -14.02 4.76
C LEU A 174 -7.92 -14.89 3.50
N ALA A 175 -7.67 -16.20 3.63
CA ALA A 175 -7.75 -17.12 2.50
C ALA A 175 -9.14 -17.14 1.86
N LYS A 176 -10.20 -17.17 2.66
CA LYS A 176 -11.59 -17.10 2.18
C LYS A 176 -11.86 -15.79 1.43
N VAL A 177 -11.43 -14.65 1.96
CA VAL A 177 -11.62 -13.36 1.26
C VAL A 177 -10.89 -13.35 -0.09
N LEU A 178 -9.67 -13.86 -0.15
CA LEU A 178 -8.90 -13.92 -1.40
C LEU A 178 -9.51 -14.89 -2.42
N HIS A 179 -10.05 -16.03 -1.96
CA HIS A 179 -10.72 -17.01 -2.80
C HIS A 179 -11.97 -16.42 -3.49
N GLU A 180 -12.72 -15.57 -2.79
CA GLU A 180 -13.93 -14.92 -3.28
C GLU A 180 -13.67 -13.67 -4.14
N CYS A 181 -12.40 -13.42 -4.52
CA CYS A 181 -11.96 -12.34 -5.41
C CYS A 181 -11.32 -12.91 -6.70
N PRO A 182 -12.10 -13.52 -7.61
CA PRO A 182 -11.58 -14.33 -8.72
C PRO A 182 -10.81 -13.53 -9.79
N ILE A 183 -10.95 -12.20 -9.83
CA ILE A 183 -10.32 -11.33 -10.81
C ILE A 183 -9.33 -10.32 -10.21
N LEU A 184 -8.85 -10.58 -8.99
CA LEU A 184 -7.97 -9.66 -8.29
C LEU A 184 -6.62 -9.46 -9.01
N GLU A 185 -6.26 -8.20 -9.25
CA GLU A 185 -5.05 -7.77 -9.97
C GLU A 185 -4.02 -7.12 -9.01
N ASP A 186 -4.49 -6.41 -7.96
CA ASP A 186 -3.64 -5.73 -6.97
C ASP A 186 -4.06 -6.10 -5.53
N LEU A 187 -3.17 -6.80 -4.83
CA LEU A 187 -3.33 -7.20 -3.44
C LEU A 187 -2.34 -6.46 -2.54
N ARG A 188 -2.85 -5.86 -1.46
CA ARG A 188 -2.03 -5.35 -0.36
C ARG A 188 -2.59 -5.87 0.96
N ALA A 189 -1.78 -6.59 1.71
CA ALA A 189 -2.08 -7.13 3.04
C ALA A 189 -0.96 -6.71 3.98
N ASN A 190 -1.10 -5.53 4.57
CA ASN A 190 -0.04 -4.86 5.33
C ASN A 190 -0.40 -4.75 6.82
N ASN A 191 0.58 -5.07 7.67
CA ASN A 191 0.45 -5.09 9.12
C ASN A 191 -0.77 -5.91 9.58
N MET A 192 -0.87 -7.14 9.06
CA MET A 192 -1.92 -8.10 9.39
C MET A 192 -1.58 -8.83 10.71
N PHE A 193 -2.53 -8.86 11.63
CA PHE A 193 -2.44 -9.56 12.92
C PHE A 193 -3.49 -10.68 13.00
N PHE A 194 -3.08 -11.83 13.52
CA PHE A 194 -3.95 -12.99 13.72
C PHE A 194 -3.89 -13.41 15.19
N TYR A 195 -5.05 -13.65 15.80
CA TYR A 195 -5.12 -14.12 17.19
C TYR A 195 -4.77 -15.60 17.30
N ASN A 196 -5.39 -16.43 16.45
CA ASN A 196 -5.17 -17.87 16.41
C ASN A 196 -4.32 -18.23 15.18
N LYS A 197 -3.33 -19.11 15.38
CA LYS A 197 -2.66 -19.78 14.27
C LYS A 197 -3.49 -21.01 13.92
N SER A 198 -4.13 -21.03 12.75
CA SER A 198 -4.67 -22.27 12.19
C SER A 198 -3.49 -23.03 11.55
N ASP A 199 -3.32 -24.31 11.88
CA ASP A 199 -2.10 -25.06 11.52
C ASP A 199 -1.94 -25.29 10.00
N VAL A 200 -3.03 -25.36 9.25
CA VAL A 200 -3.00 -25.52 7.79
C VAL A 200 -4.11 -24.68 7.16
N VAL A 201 -3.74 -23.60 6.49
CA VAL A 201 -4.67 -22.83 5.65
C VAL A 201 -4.19 -22.94 4.21
N GLU A 202 -5.05 -23.48 3.36
CA GLU A 202 -4.77 -23.55 1.93
C GLU A 202 -5.02 -22.19 1.27
N PHE A 203 -3.96 -21.62 0.72
CA PHE A 203 -4.09 -20.48 -0.18
C PHE A 203 -3.95 -20.95 -1.62
N GLN A 204 -4.92 -20.58 -2.45
CA GLN A 204 -4.87 -20.85 -3.89
C GLN A 204 -3.93 -19.86 -4.60
N ILE A 205 -3.36 -20.30 -5.72
CA ILE A 205 -2.63 -19.41 -6.63
C ILE A 205 -3.62 -18.39 -7.20
N MET A 206 -3.22 -17.13 -7.26
CA MET A 206 -4.03 -16.06 -7.85
C MET A 206 -3.51 -15.75 -9.26
N PRO A 207 -4.07 -16.36 -10.31
CA PRO A 207 -3.49 -16.30 -11.66
C PRO A 207 -3.56 -14.92 -12.31
N LYS A 208 -4.53 -14.08 -11.91
CA LYS A 208 -4.73 -12.71 -12.42
C LYS A 208 -3.97 -11.65 -11.63
N LEU A 209 -3.31 -12.04 -10.53
CA LEU A 209 -2.62 -11.09 -9.68
C LEU A 209 -1.36 -10.55 -10.38
N VAL A 210 -1.29 -9.23 -10.54
CA VAL A 210 -0.19 -8.51 -11.16
C VAL A 210 0.72 -7.88 -10.10
N LYS A 211 0.14 -7.44 -8.98
CA LYS A 211 0.83 -6.74 -7.91
C LYS A 211 0.48 -7.33 -6.54
N ALA A 212 1.50 -7.59 -5.72
CA ALA A 212 1.33 -8.05 -4.34
C ALA A 212 2.22 -7.27 -3.36
N GLU A 213 1.63 -6.74 -2.29
CA GLU A 213 2.31 -6.20 -1.12
C GLU A 213 1.89 -6.99 0.14
N ILE A 214 2.75 -7.89 0.61
CA ILE A 214 2.44 -8.83 1.69
C ILE A 214 3.35 -8.54 2.88
N LYS A 215 2.82 -7.83 3.88
CA LYS A 215 3.53 -7.54 5.12
C LYS A 215 2.74 -8.03 6.31
N VAL A 216 2.98 -9.27 6.68
CA VAL A 216 2.27 -9.93 7.77
C VAL A 216 3.12 -10.00 9.03
N ASN A 217 2.48 -10.08 10.20
CA ASN A 217 3.15 -10.34 11.47
C ASN A 217 4.01 -11.63 11.39
N PHE A 218 5.16 -11.63 12.06
CA PHE A 218 6.06 -12.77 12.28
C PHE A 218 5.39 -14.12 12.54
N ARG A 219 4.23 -14.16 13.21
CA ARG A 219 3.54 -15.41 13.56
C ARG A 219 2.87 -16.12 12.37
N PHE A 220 2.66 -15.45 11.24
CA PHE A 220 1.95 -16.02 10.09
C PHE A 220 2.63 -15.67 8.76
N GLU A 221 2.57 -16.55 7.78
CA GLU A 221 3.11 -16.34 6.44
C GLU A 221 2.05 -16.70 5.41
N ILE A 222 1.82 -15.81 4.46
CA ILE A 222 1.09 -16.17 3.24
C ILE A 222 2.11 -16.89 2.36
N PRO A 223 1.84 -18.14 1.92
CA PRO A 223 2.74 -18.83 1.01
C PRO A 223 3.03 -17.97 -0.23
N LEU A 224 4.29 -17.73 -0.56
CA LEU A 224 4.65 -16.88 -1.71
C LEU A 224 4.15 -17.42 -3.05
N LYS A 225 3.82 -18.72 -3.11
CA LYS A 225 3.20 -19.39 -4.26
C LYS A 225 1.88 -18.73 -4.68
N VAL A 226 1.16 -18.08 -3.75
CA VAL A 226 -0.06 -17.30 -4.04
C VAL A 226 0.20 -16.20 -5.05
N ALA A 227 1.39 -15.60 -5.00
CA ALA A 227 1.82 -14.48 -5.83
C ALA A 227 2.92 -14.86 -6.82
N SER A 228 3.01 -16.13 -7.25
CA SER A 228 4.11 -16.57 -8.15
C SER A 228 4.06 -15.96 -9.55
N ASN A 229 2.90 -15.45 -9.99
CA ASN A 229 2.69 -14.92 -11.34
C ASN A 229 2.79 -13.39 -11.45
N VAL A 230 3.04 -12.70 -10.33
CA VAL A 230 3.03 -11.22 -10.26
C VAL A 230 4.21 -10.58 -10.99
N GLU A 231 4.04 -9.33 -11.41
CA GLU A 231 5.09 -8.47 -11.96
C GLU A 231 5.77 -7.61 -10.89
N TYR A 232 5.03 -7.28 -9.83
CA TYR A 232 5.51 -6.55 -8.66
C TYR A 232 5.23 -7.36 -7.39
N LEU A 233 6.27 -7.58 -6.58
CA LEU A 233 6.17 -8.24 -5.29
C LEU A 233 6.93 -7.46 -4.23
N ARG A 234 6.24 -7.18 -3.12
CA ARG A 234 6.84 -6.63 -1.91
C ARG A 234 6.48 -7.50 -0.73
N PHE A 235 7.47 -7.97 0.03
CA PHE A 235 7.20 -8.77 1.22
C PHE A 235 8.30 -8.74 2.28
N PHE A 236 8.01 -9.32 3.45
CA PHE A 236 9.01 -9.59 4.48
C PHE A 236 9.53 -11.02 4.37
N ILE A 237 10.85 -11.19 4.28
CA ILE A 237 11.48 -12.51 4.39
C ILE A 237 11.57 -12.88 5.87
N LYS A 238 11.11 -14.08 6.23
CA LYS A 238 11.30 -14.61 7.58
C LYS A 238 12.62 -15.39 7.69
N PRO A 239 13.18 -15.53 8.91
CA PRO A 239 14.40 -16.30 9.11
C PRO A 239 14.30 -17.78 8.70
N ASP A 240 13.09 -18.35 8.85
CA ASP A 240 12.70 -19.75 8.61
C ASP A 240 12.16 -20.01 7.20
N THR A 241 12.17 -19.04 6.29
CA THR A 241 11.77 -19.29 4.90
C THR A 241 12.75 -20.28 4.23
N GLU A 242 12.26 -21.47 3.86
CA GLU A 242 13.09 -22.56 3.31
C GLU A 242 13.13 -22.56 1.77
N CYS A 243 12.02 -22.22 1.10
CA CYS A 243 11.90 -22.34 -0.35
C CYS A 243 11.17 -21.15 -0.97
N PHE A 244 11.62 -20.74 -2.15
CA PHE A 244 10.98 -19.72 -2.97
C PHE A 244 10.37 -20.37 -4.23
N PRO A 245 9.13 -20.02 -4.62
CA PRO A 245 8.63 -20.40 -5.94
C PRO A 245 9.43 -19.67 -7.03
N VAL A 246 9.38 -20.16 -8.27
CA VAL A 246 9.94 -19.44 -9.41
C VAL A 246 8.95 -18.35 -9.84
N PHE A 247 9.43 -17.11 -9.92
CA PHE A 247 8.64 -15.94 -10.31
C PHE A 247 8.91 -15.54 -11.77
N HIS A 248 8.24 -16.21 -12.71
CA HIS A 248 8.51 -16.09 -14.15
C HIS A 248 8.26 -14.68 -14.73
N ASN A 249 7.41 -13.88 -14.08
CA ASN A 249 6.98 -12.56 -14.56
C ASN A 249 7.47 -11.39 -13.70
N LEU A 250 8.18 -11.67 -12.60
CA LEU A 250 8.55 -10.64 -11.64
C LEU A 250 9.62 -9.70 -12.20
N ILE A 251 9.26 -8.42 -12.31
CA ILE A 251 10.10 -7.33 -12.84
C ILE A 251 10.60 -6.45 -11.70
N HIS A 252 9.78 -6.25 -10.66
CA HIS A 252 10.10 -5.40 -9.51
C HIS A 252 9.91 -6.16 -8.19
N LEU A 253 10.99 -6.26 -7.42
CA LEU A 253 11.02 -6.99 -6.16
C LEU A 253 11.47 -6.08 -5.02
N GLU A 254 10.66 -6.01 -3.97
CA GLU A 254 10.99 -5.32 -2.73
C GLU A 254 11.01 -6.29 -1.57
N VAL A 255 12.15 -6.42 -0.89
CA VAL A 255 12.27 -7.29 0.27
C VAL A 255 12.65 -6.54 1.52
N SER A 256 12.02 -6.92 2.61
CA SER A 256 12.25 -6.34 3.92
C SER A 256 12.62 -7.43 4.92
N PHE A 257 13.49 -7.07 5.87
CA PHE A 257 13.82 -7.92 7.01
C PHE A 257 13.41 -7.20 8.29
N TRP A 258 12.97 -7.98 9.27
CA TRP A 258 12.57 -7.42 10.56
C TRP A 258 13.74 -7.14 11.50
N PHE A 259 14.71 -8.07 11.60
CA PHE A 259 15.82 -7.96 12.56
C PHE A 259 17.19 -8.23 11.93
N VAL A 260 17.32 -9.36 11.24
CA VAL A 260 18.59 -9.82 10.66
C VAL A 260 18.42 -10.06 9.17
N VAL A 261 19.33 -9.51 8.37
CA VAL A 261 19.38 -9.79 6.93
C VAL A 261 20.06 -11.13 6.71
N ARG A 262 19.34 -12.07 6.11
CA ARG A 262 19.89 -13.33 5.63
C ARG A 262 20.26 -13.21 4.16
N TRP A 263 21.51 -12.84 3.91
CA TRP A 263 22.00 -12.61 2.55
C TRP A 263 21.84 -13.83 1.65
N ASN A 264 22.08 -15.05 2.15
CA ASN A 264 21.84 -16.26 1.39
C ASN A 264 20.39 -16.35 0.86
N LEU A 265 19.38 -16.01 1.67
CA LEU A 265 17.97 -16.01 1.23
C LEU A 265 17.70 -14.93 0.19
N VAL A 266 18.34 -13.76 0.31
CA VAL A 266 18.26 -12.70 -0.70
C VAL A 266 18.74 -13.23 -2.06
N PHE A 267 19.91 -13.88 -2.09
CA PHE A 267 20.48 -14.39 -3.33
C PHE A 267 19.73 -15.60 -3.89
N GLU A 268 19.29 -16.53 -3.04
CA GLU A 268 18.45 -17.65 -3.48
C GLU A 268 17.14 -17.14 -4.11
N MET A 269 16.43 -16.23 -3.45
CA MET A 269 15.23 -15.63 -4.02
C MET A 269 15.50 -14.90 -5.34
N ILE A 270 16.60 -14.14 -5.44
CA ILE A 270 16.95 -13.43 -6.68
C ILE A 270 17.18 -14.41 -7.84
N LYS A 271 17.78 -15.58 -7.62
CA LYS A 271 17.93 -16.64 -8.65
C LYS A 271 16.59 -17.12 -9.18
N HIS A 272 15.55 -17.11 -8.35
CA HIS A 272 14.19 -17.51 -8.72
C HIS A 272 13.41 -16.42 -9.50
N CYS A 273 14.05 -15.29 -9.84
CA CYS A 273 13.42 -14.15 -10.51
C CYS A 273 14.10 -13.83 -11.86
N PRO A 274 13.88 -14.63 -12.92
CA PRO A 274 14.63 -14.52 -14.19
C PRO A 274 14.43 -13.21 -14.95
N LYS A 275 13.29 -12.50 -14.77
CA LYS A 275 12.98 -11.23 -15.43
C LYS A 275 13.23 -10.00 -14.56
N LEU A 276 13.86 -10.15 -13.40
CA LEU A 276 14.01 -9.07 -12.43
C LEU A 276 14.83 -7.90 -12.98
N GLN A 277 14.24 -6.70 -12.99
CA GLN A 277 14.91 -5.47 -13.43
C GLN A 277 15.10 -4.46 -12.31
N THR A 278 14.22 -4.45 -11.30
CA THR A 278 14.29 -3.54 -10.16
C THR A 278 14.29 -4.32 -8.86
N PHE A 279 15.31 -4.10 -8.04
CA PHE A 279 15.45 -4.71 -6.72
C PHE A 279 15.51 -3.63 -5.64
N VAL A 280 14.69 -3.75 -4.60
CA VAL A 280 14.69 -2.85 -3.44
C VAL A 280 14.89 -3.67 -2.17
N LEU A 281 15.93 -3.36 -1.41
CA LEU A 281 16.24 -3.99 -0.14
C LEU A 281 15.96 -3.01 1.00
N PHE A 282 15.05 -3.36 1.91
CA PHE A 282 14.81 -2.65 3.15
C PHE A 282 15.59 -3.29 4.28
N LEU A 283 16.65 -2.61 4.72
CA LEU A 283 17.44 -3.04 5.86
C LEU A 283 16.66 -2.77 7.17
N PRO A 284 16.78 -3.65 8.19
CA PRO A 284 16.17 -3.45 9.50
C PRO A 284 16.64 -2.14 10.15
N LEU A 285 15.72 -1.40 10.78
CA LEU A 285 16.06 -0.17 11.52
C LEU A 285 16.93 -0.43 12.74
N GLU A 286 16.67 -1.54 13.42
CA GLU A 286 17.50 -2.11 14.48
C GLU A 286 18.05 -3.43 13.94
N SER A 287 19.37 -3.57 13.87
CA SER A 287 19.98 -4.76 13.27
C SER A 287 21.04 -5.36 14.18
N PHE A 288 20.82 -6.62 14.55
CA PHE A 288 21.86 -7.48 15.07
C PHE A 288 22.92 -7.75 13.99
N PRO A 289 24.17 -8.10 14.35
CA PRO A 289 25.15 -8.56 13.39
C PRO A 289 24.55 -9.66 12.50
N PRO A 290 24.78 -9.64 11.17
CA PRO A 290 24.33 -10.73 10.32
C PRO A 290 25.00 -12.03 10.75
N MET A 291 24.35 -13.16 10.49
CA MET A 291 25.04 -14.45 10.49
C MET A 291 26.22 -14.36 9.51
N VAL A 292 27.36 -14.92 9.89
CA VAL A 292 28.56 -14.98 9.03
C VAL A 292 28.17 -15.62 7.71
N TRP A 293 28.31 -14.87 6.62
CA TRP A 293 27.99 -15.36 5.29
C TRP A 293 28.88 -14.68 4.24
N THR A 294 29.27 -15.45 3.23
CA THR A 294 30.09 -15.01 2.10
C THR A 294 29.22 -14.87 0.85
N PHE A 295 29.45 -13.80 0.10
CA PHE A 295 28.75 -13.57 -1.17
C PHE A 295 29.00 -14.71 -2.16
N PRO A 296 28.03 -15.04 -3.02
CA PRO A 296 28.14 -16.18 -3.93
C PRO A 296 29.18 -15.86 -5.00
N GLN A 297 30.10 -16.80 -5.23
CA GLN A 297 31.13 -16.66 -6.27
C GLN A 297 30.51 -16.67 -7.68
N ILE A 298 29.49 -17.49 -7.88
CA ILE A 298 28.70 -17.51 -9.11
C ILE A 298 27.63 -16.43 -9.02
N VAL A 299 27.72 -15.42 -9.89
CA VAL A 299 26.77 -14.33 -9.96
C VAL A 299 25.47 -14.82 -10.61
N PRO A 300 24.31 -14.65 -9.96
CA PRO A 300 23.01 -14.93 -10.57
C PRO A 300 22.83 -14.17 -11.90
N GLU A 301 22.30 -14.85 -12.93
CA GLU A 301 22.14 -14.27 -14.28
C GLU A 301 21.29 -12.98 -14.29
N CYS A 302 20.27 -12.93 -13.43
CA CYS A 302 19.43 -11.77 -13.25
C CYS A 302 20.23 -10.55 -12.74
N ILE A 303 21.16 -10.73 -11.80
CA ILE A 303 22.07 -9.67 -11.35
C ILE A 303 23.02 -9.30 -12.49
N SER A 304 23.63 -10.28 -13.15
CA SER A 304 24.68 -10.02 -14.13
C SER A 304 24.20 -9.28 -15.37
N SER A 305 23.00 -9.60 -15.87
CA SER A 305 22.55 -9.16 -17.20
C SER A 305 21.19 -8.44 -17.24
N LYS A 306 20.34 -8.55 -16.22
CA LYS A 306 18.95 -8.02 -16.26
C LYS A 306 18.70 -6.87 -15.29
N LEU A 307 19.38 -6.84 -14.14
CA LEU A 307 19.15 -5.86 -13.10
C LEU A 307 19.53 -4.44 -13.57
N ARG A 308 18.53 -3.55 -13.65
CA ARG A 308 18.67 -2.16 -14.08
C ARG A 308 18.68 -1.18 -12.92
N ARG A 309 17.96 -1.48 -11.84
CA ARG A 309 17.80 -0.58 -10.69
C ARG A 309 17.95 -1.34 -9.39
N CYS A 310 18.81 -0.85 -8.50
CA CYS A 310 18.97 -1.39 -7.16
C CYS A 310 18.80 -0.27 -6.13
N THR A 311 17.89 -0.43 -5.17
CA THR A 311 17.68 0.54 -4.10
C THR A 311 17.92 -0.11 -2.75
N ILE A 312 18.75 0.51 -1.90
CA ILE A 312 18.99 0.06 -0.53
C ILE A 312 18.41 1.09 0.44
N MET A 313 17.39 0.69 1.19
CA MET A 313 16.68 1.51 2.16
C MET A 313 17.21 1.28 3.57
N ASN A 314 17.22 2.34 4.38
CA ASN A 314 17.74 2.35 5.75
C ASN A 314 19.22 1.97 5.85
N TYR A 315 20.01 2.37 4.85
CA TYR A 315 21.44 2.09 4.78
C TYR A 315 22.21 2.76 5.92
N LYS A 316 22.98 1.97 6.65
CA LYS A 316 23.75 2.39 7.84
C LYS A 316 25.24 2.48 7.56
N GLY A 317 25.69 1.91 6.44
CA GLY A 317 27.10 1.91 6.07
C GLY A 317 27.93 0.82 6.74
N LYS A 318 27.27 -0.19 7.32
CA LYS A 318 28.00 -1.29 7.94
C LYS A 318 28.77 -2.09 6.87
N LYS A 319 29.89 -2.71 7.27
CA LYS A 319 30.79 -3.45 6.37
C LYS A 319 30.07 -4.39 5.40
N TYR A 320 29.10 -5.16 5.89
CA TYR A 320 28.34 -6.12 5.08
C TYR A 320 27.33 -5.45 4.13
N GLU A 321 26.75 -4.30 4.48
CA GLU A 321 25.86 -3.52 3.62
C GLU A 321 26.66 -2.91 2.46
N LEU A 322 27.85 -2.39 2.78
CA LEU A 322 28.82 -1.90 1.80
C LEU A 322 29.27 -3.02 0.86
N GLN A 323 29.58 -4.21 1.38
CA GLN A 323 29.94 -5.36 0.56
C GLN A 323 28.82 -5.78 -0.39
N PHE A 324 27.56 -5.79 0.06
CA PHE A 324 26.42 -6.07 -0.83
C PHE A 324 26.31 -5.03 -1.95
N ALA A 325 26.41 -3.73 -1.61
CA ALA A 325 26.37 -2.66 -2.60
C ALA A 325 27.52 -2.79 -3.62
N LYS A 326 28.76 -3.05 -3.17
CA LYS A 326 29.91 -3.32 -4.05
C LYS A 326 29.66 -4.53 -4.95
N TYR A 327 29.15 -5.63 -4.39
CA TYR A 327 28.82 -6.83 -5.15
C TYR A 327 27.86 -6.53 -6.32
N ILE A 328 26.79 -5.77 -6.07
CA ILE A 328 25.85 -5.39 -7.13
C ILE A 328 26.53 -4.50 -8.18
N LEU A 329 27.29 -3.47 -7.77
CA LEU A 329 27.99 -2.56 -8.69
C LEU A 329 29.00 -3.29 -9.59
N GLN A 330 29.77 -4.21 -9.02
CA GLN A 330 30.85 -4.93 -9.69
C GLN A 330 30.37 -6.03 -10.64
N ASN A 331 29.14 -6.53 -10.44
CA ASN A 331 28.64 -7.69 -11.18
C ASN A 331 27.48 -7.37 -12.13
N SER A 332 26.79 -6.24 -11.99
CA SER A 332 25.59 -5.93 -12.79
C SER A 332 25.91 -5.08 -14.02
N ARG A 333 25.97 -5.71 -15.21
CA ARG A 333 26.32 -5.02 -16.48
C ARG A 333 25.22 -4.10 -17.00
N ALA A 334 23.97 -4.43 -16.71
CA ALA A 334 22.79 -3.67 -17.16
C ALA A 334 22.36 -2.57 -16.17
N LEU A 335 23.07 -2.39 -15.05
CA LEU A 335 22.65 -1.50 -13.98
C LEU A 335 22.70 -0.03 -14.43
N GLN A 336 21.55 0.64 -14.41
CA GLN A 336 21.41 2.05 -14.78
C GLN A 336 21.47 2.95 -13.55
N SER A 337 20.91 2.50 -12.43
CA SER A 337 20.98 3.27 -11.18
C SER A 337 21.08 2.40 -9.93
N MET A 338 21.87 2.89 -8.98
CA MET A 338 21.88 2.43 -7.60
C MET A 338 21.45 3.57 -6.69
N THR A 339 20.39 3.40 -5.92
CA THR A 339 19.90 4.42 -4.98
C THR A 339 20.13 3.96 -3.54
N ILE A 340 20.81 4.77 -2.74
CA ILE A 340 21.05 4.50 -1.33
C ILE A 340 20.26 5.52 -0.50
N HIS A 341 19.31 5.00 0.27
CA HIS A 341 18.50 5.78 1.20
C HIS A 341 19.01 5.61 2.64
N ASN A 342 19.47 6.70 3.22
CA ASN A 342 19.90 6.77 4.61
C ASN A 342 18.86 7.56 5.41
N LYS A 343 17.82 6.87 5.90
CA LYS A 343 16.84 7.50 6.79
C LYS A 343 17.48 7.74 8.15
N ARG A 344 17.61 9.00 8.57
CA ARG A 344 17.97 9.35 9.95
C ARG A 344 16.82 8.90 10.87
N VAL A 345 17.04 7.87 11.68
CA VAL A 345 16.13 7.53 12.78
C VAL A 345 16.52 8.40 13.97
N ARG A 346 15.52 9.02 14.61
CA ARG A 346 15.73 10.00 15.69
C ARG A 346 16.51 9.48 16.91
N ASN A 347 16.59 8.17 17.12
CA ASN A 347 17.08 7.59 18.39
C ASN A 347 18.16 6.51 18.29
N THR A 348 18.67 6.18 17.10
CA THR A 348 19.82 5.27 16.99
C THR A 348 21.03 6.09 16.60
N TYR A 349 22.07 6.09 17.43
CA TYR A 349 23.39 6.63 17.15
C TYR A 349 23.87 6.20 15.77
N PHE A 350 23.59 7.00 14.75
CA PHE A 350 24.11 6.77 13.41
C PHE A 350 25.41 7.52 13.26
N ALA A 351 26.45 6.72 13.01
CA ALA A 351 27.62 6.96 12.18
C ALA A 351 27.97 8.44 12.01
N ASN A 352 29.12 8.82 12.56
CA ASN A 352 29.75 10.12 12.35
C ASN A 352 29.47 10.60 10.90
N PRO A 353 29.01 11.84 10.67
CA PRO A 353 28.84 12.38 9.31
C PRO A 353 30.05 12.10 8.40
N GLN A 354 31.26 12.03 8.98
CA GLN A 354 32.48 11.61 8.28
C GLN A 354 32.44 10.15 7.82
N ASP A 355 31.95 9.20 8.63
CA ASP A 355 31.77 7.81 8.21
C ASP A 355 30.82 7.73 7.02
N LYS A 356 29.71 8.47 7.07
CA LYS A 356 28.79 8.57 5.94
C LYS A 356 29.53 9.05 4.70
N ILE A 357 30.22 10.20 4.75
CA ILE A 357 30.99 10.74 3.61
C ILE A 357 32.01 9.71 3.10
N ARG A 358 32.74 9.05 3.99
CA ARG A 358 33.72 8.02 3.64
C ARG A 358 33.08 6.84 2.90
N ILE A 359 31.95 6.34 3.38
CA ILE A 359 31.22 5.23 2.75
C ILE A 359 30.66 5.66 1.38
N LEU A 360 30.18 6.90 1.26
CA LEU A 360 29.75 7.48 -0.01
C LEU A 360 30.89 7.54 -1.02
N GLN A 361 32.07 8.02 -0.60
CA GLN A 361 33.28 8.05 -1.42
C GLN A 361 33.70 6.63 -1.83
N GLU A 362 33.66 5.68 -0.90
CA GLU A 362 34.05 4.31 -1.17
C GLU A 362 33.13 3.61 -2.18
N LEU A 363 31.82 3.86 -2.13
CA LEU A 363 30.87 3.39 -3.15
C LEU A 363 31.07 4.09 -4.51
N ALA A 364 31.37 5.40 -4.49
CA ALA A 364 31.63 6.16 -5.71
C ALA A 364 32.91 5.71 -6.43
N MET A 365 33.95 5.32 -5.67
CA MET A 365 35.22 4.78 -6.18
C MET A 365 35.15 3.29 -6.54
N CYS A 366 34.06 2.59 -6.19
CA CYS A 366 33.93 1.17 -6.49
C CYS A 366 33.86 0.93 -8.00
N PRO A 367 34.68 0.00 -8.56
CA PRO A 367 34.59 -0.39 -9.96
C PRO A 367 33.17 -0.85 -10.31
N LYS A 368 32.65 -0.38 -11.44
CA LYS A 368 31.29 -0.68 -11.92
C LYS A 368 31.38 -1.55 -13.17
N SER A 369 30.57 -2.60 -13.22
CA SER A 369 30.41 -3.41 -14.44
C SER A 369 29.64 -2.66 -15.52
N SER A 370 28.69 -1.81 -15.11
CA SER A 370 27.94 -0.92 -16.00
C SER A 370 28.61 0.45 -16.11
N THR A 371 28.89 0.88 -17.34
CA THR A 371 29.41 2.22 -17.66
C THR A 371 28.37 3.33 -17.46
N THR A 372 27.08 2.99 -17.48
CA THR A 372 25.96 3.94 -17.37
C THR A 372 25.46 4.13 -15.94
N CYS A 373 25.93 3.32 -14.98
CA CYS A 373 25.37 3.28 -13.64
C CYS A 373 25.60 4.58 -12.84
N LYS A 374 24.50 5.27 -12.52
CA LYS A 374 24.48 6.42 -11.63
C LYS A 374 24.19 5.99 -10.19
N ILE A 375 25.03 6.43 -9.25
CA ILE A 375 24.79 6.24 -7.83
C ILE A 375 24.10 7.47 -7.28
N LEU A 376 22.92 7.31 -6.71
CA LEU A 376 22.09 8.37 -6.16
C LEU A 376 21.97 8.19 -4.65
N PHE A 377 22.17 9.27 -3.90
CA PHE A 377 22.04 9.27 -2.45
C PHE A 377 20.84 10.12 -2.04
N LYS A 378 19.98 9.54 -1.22
CA LYS A 378 18.78 10.21 -0.70
C LYS A 378 18.78 10.08 0.82
N SER A 379 18.54 11.20 1.50
CA SER A 379 18.42 11.27 2.97
C SER A 379 16.96 11.21 3.42
#